data_AF-A0A7Y0CR68-F1
#
_entry.id   AF-A0A7Y0CR68-F1
#
_cell.length_a   1.000
_cell.length_b   1.000
_cell.length_c   1.000
_cell.angle_alpha   90.00
_cell.angle_beta   90.00
_cell.angle_gamma   90.00
#
_symmetry.space_group_name_H-M   'P 1'
#
loop_
_entity.id
_entity.type
_entity.pdbx_description
1 polymer ?
#
loop_
_entity_poly.entity_id
_entity_poly.type
_entity_poly.pdbx_seq_one_letter_code
_entity_poly.pdbx_strand_id
1 'polypeptide(L)'
;MQITHLDMQQAADILETGKEWTRFDGPGTSRTHVLTAIEGRDITLIVCGSTGEAMMVDECKYDQDAGGSVHDHARAVAEHGV
;
A
#
# COMPACT_ATOMS: atom_id res chain seq x y z
N MET A 1 -0.25 11.11 6.97
CA MET A 1 -0.20 9.66 6.76
C MET A 1 -1.25 9.04 7.66
N GLN A 2 -2.30 8.47 7.08
CA GLN A 2 -3.32 7.72 7.81
C GLN A 2 -3.13 6.24 7.50
N ILE A 3 -2.98 5.40 8.53
CA ILE A 3 -2.86 3.96 8.39
C ILE A 3 -4.20 3.33 8.77
N THR A 4 -4.74 2.52 7.87
CA THR A 4 -5.99 1.77 8.07
C THR A 4 -5.64 0.29 8.06
N HIS A 5 -5.97 -0.42 9.15
CA HIS A 5 -5.87 -1.88 9.18
C HIS A 5 -7.08 -2.48 8.47
N LEU A 6 -6.82 -3.45 7.61
CA LEU A 6 -7.81 -4.10 6.75
C LEU A 6 -7.72 -5.61 6.92
N ASP A 7 -8.87 -6.27 6.82
CA ASP A 7 -8.90 -7.71 6.61
C ASP A 7 -8.66 -8.07 5.13
N MET A 8 -8.48 -9.36 4.86
CA MET A 8 -8.17 -9.85 3.50
C MET A 8 -9.29 -9.62 2.48
N GLN A 9 -10.56 -9.59 2.90
CA GLN A 9 -11.66 -9.27 1.97
C GLN A 9 -11.57 -7.81 1.57
N GLN A 10 -11.42 -6.90 2.54
CA GLN A 10 -11.27 -5.47 2.25
C GLN A 10 -10.05 -5.18 1.38
N ALA A 11 -8.93 -5.86 1.62
CA ALA A 11 -7.74 -5.73 0.78
C ALA A 11 -7.99 -6.24 -0.64
N ALA A 12 -8.72 -7.35 -0.81
CA ALA A 12 -9.09 -7.88 -2.11
C ALA A 12 -10.02 -6.92 -2.86
N ASP A 13 -11.05 -6.38 -2.21
CA ASP A 13 -11.94 -5.37 -2.79
C ASP A 13 -11.16 -4.14 -3.30
N ILE A 14 -10.17 -3.67 -2.54
CA ILE A 14 -9.30 -2.56 -2.94
C ILE A 14 -8.41 -2.93 -4.13
N LEU A 15 -7.88 -4.16 -4.17
CA LEU A 15 -7.09 -4.64 -5.31
C LEU A 15 -7.92 -4.85 -6.57
N GLU A 16 -9.20 -5.23 -6.44
CA GLU A 16 -10.11 -5.39 -7.57
C GLU A 16 -10.62 -4.05 -8.13
N THR A 17 -10.79 -3.06 -7.26
CA THR A 17 -11.33 -1.74 -7.64
C THR A 17 -10.25 -0.70 -7.94
N GLY A 18 -9.09 -0.82 -7.30
CA GLY A 18 -7.95 0.06 -7.47
C GLY A 18 -7.19 -0.23 -8.75
N LYS A 19 -6.62 0.82 -9.36
CA LYS A 19 -5.67 0.64 -10.45
C LYS A 19 -4.29 0.41 -9.87
N GLU A 20 -3.72 -0.78 -10.04
CA GLU A 20 -2.33 -1.07 -9.63
C GLU A 20 -1.33 -0.38 -10.57
N TRP A 21 -0.35 0.29 -9.98
CA TRP A 21 0.77 0.93 -10.68
C TRP A 21 2.04 0.12 -10.53
N THR A 22 2.34 -0.29 -9.31
CA THR A 22 3.57 -1.00 -8.97
C THR A 22 3.30 -1.94 -7.83
N ARG A 23 4.00 -3.07 -7.84
CA ARG A 23 3.99 -4.06 -6.78
C ARG A 23 5.42 -4.40 -6.40
N PHE A 24 5.66 -4.47 -5.11
CA PHE A 24 6.91 -4.93 -4.52
C PHE A 24 6.62 -6.20 -3.72
N ASP A 25 7.37 -7.26 -3.99
CA ASP A 25 7.36 -8.45 -3.14
C ASP A 25 8.35 -8.20 -2.00
N GLY A 26 7.82 -8.11 -0.77
CA GLY A 26 8.62 -7.97 0.44
C GLY A 26 9.19 -9.31 0.91
N PRO A 27 10.02 -9.31 1.96
CA PRO A 27 10.54 -10.55 2.54
C PRO A 27 9.41 -11.46 3.04
N GLY A 28 9.46 -12.74 2.67
CA GLY A 28 8.46 -13.74 3.07
C GLY A 28 7.22 -13.77 2.18
N THR A 29 6.04 -13.64 2.79
CA THR A 29 4.72 -13.63 2.12
C THR A 29 4.08 -12.24 2.06
N SER A 30 4.85 -11.20 2.39
CA SER A 30 4.40 -9.81 2.38
C SER A 30 4.49 -9.20 0.98
N ARG A 31 3.48 -8.43 0.58
CA ARG A 31 3.45 -7.73 -0.70
C ARG A 31 3.00 -6.30 -0.48
N THR A 32 3.68 -5.35 -1.09
CA THR A 32 3.32 -3.94 -1.08
C THR A 32 2.84 -3.54 -2.47
N HIS A 33 1.64 -3.00 -2.55
CA HIS A 33 0.97 -2.59 -3.78
C HIS A 33 0.79 -1.06 -3.74
N VAL A 34 1.21 -0.39 -4.79
CA VAL A 34 0.91 1.03 -5.03
C VAL A 34 -0.27 1.09 -5.97
N LEU A 35 -1.38 1.63 -5.49
CA LEU A 35 -2.65 1.65 -6.18
C LEU A 35 -3.18 3.08 -6.22
N THR A 36 -3.84 3.46 -7.31
CA THR A 36 -4.77 4.60 -7.27
C THR A 36 -6.15 4.06 -6.89
N ALA A 37 -6.64 4.43 -5.71
CA ALA A 37 -7.95 4.04 -5.19
C ALA A 37 -9.10 4.80 -5.90
N ILE A 38 -10.32 4.34 -5.64
CA ILE A 38 -11.56 5.04 -6.00
C ILE A 38 -11.49 6.47 -5.43
N GLU A 39 -11.89 7.47 -6.23
CA GLU A 39 -11.68 8.91 -6.01
C GLU A 39 -10.31 9.48 -6.45
N GLY A 40 -9.43 8.68 -7.07
CA GLY A 40 -8.21 9.18 -7.70
C GLY A 40 -7.08 9.48 -6.72
N ARG A 41 -7.09 8.85 -5.54
CA ARG A 41 -6.06 9.02 -4.52
C ARG A 41 -5.06 7.86 -4.60
N ASP A 42 -3.78 8.18 -4.51
CA ASP A 42 -2.74 7.16 -4.45
C ASP A 42 -2.61 6.62 -3.02
N ILE A 43 -2.60 5.30 -2.91
CA ILE A 43 -2.51 4.55 -1.66
C ILE A 43 -1.43 3.47 -1.77
N THR A 44 -0.83 3.15 -0.62
CA THR A 44 0.06 2.01 -0.46
C THR A 44 -0.67 0.93 0.33
N LEU A 45 -0.92 -0.22 -0.29
CA LEU A 45 -1.55 -1.38 0.35
C LEU A 45 -0.51 -2.46 0.62
N ILE A 46 -0.30 -2.82 1.88
CA ILE A 46 0.62 -3.86 2.32
C ILE A 46 -0.22 -5.07 2.73
N VAL A 47 0.01 -6.22 2.11
CA VAL A 47 -0.70 -7.47 2.38
C VAL A 47 0.29 -8.49 2.91
N CYS A 48 0.04 -9.02 4.10
CA CYS A 48 0.86 -10.07 4.71
C CYS A 48 0.17 -11.42 4.56
N GLY A 49 0.62 -12.25 3.60
CA GLY A 49 0.00 -13.54 3.33
C GLY A 49 0.19 -14.60 4.44
N SER A 50 1.08 -14.38 5.41
CA SER A 50 1.29 -15.30 6.54
C SER A 50 0.34 -15.04 7.70
N THR A 51 -0.02 -13.78 7.96
CA THR A 51 -0.95 -13.40 9.03
C THR A 51 -2.38 -13.23 8.52
N GLY A 52 -2.56 -13.05 7.21
CA GLY A 52 -3.87 -12.74 6.63
C GLY A 52 -4.32 -11.33 7.03
N GLU A 53 -3.36 -10.42 7.23
CA GLU A 53 -3.61 -9.02 7.57
C GLU A 53 -3.21 -8.13 6.40
N ALA A 54 -3.90 -7.00 6.27
CA ALA A 54 -3.54 -5.97 5.32
C ALA A 54 -3.54 -4.59 5.98
N MET A 55 -2.73 -3.69 5.45
CA MET A 55 -2.60 -2.32 5.92
C MET A 55 -2.65 -1.41 4.70
N MET A 56 -3.57 -0.46 4.72
CA MET A 56 -3.64 0.60 3.73
C MET A 56 -3.09 1.88 4.32
N VAL A 57 -2.15 2.48 3.62
CA VAL A 57 -1.56 3.77 3.95
C VAL A 57 -2.09 4.79 2.94
N ASP A 58 -2.89 5.72 3.43
CA ASP A 58 -3.30 6.89 2.66
C ASP A 58 -2.22 7.96 2.76
N GLU A 59 -1.58 8.21 1.63
CA GLU A 59 -0.44 9.10 1.50
C GLU A 59 -0.85 10.50 0.99
N CYS A 60 -2.13 10.89 1.09
CA CYS A 60 -2.64 12.19 0.60
C CYS A 60 -1.90 13.44 1.11
N LYS A 61 -0.93 13.31 2.02
CA LYS A 61 -0.07 14.41 2.48
C LYS A 61 1.43 14.18 2.35
N TYR A 62 1.90 13.00 1.96
CA TYR A 62 3.36 12.74 1.96
C TYR A 62 4.08 13.40 0.78
N ASP A 63 3.39 13.76 -0.31
CA ASP A 63 4.04 14.07 -1.59
C ASP A 63 3.75 15.47 -2.20
N GLN A 64 3.41 16.47 -1.38
CA GLN A 64 3.53 17.87 -1.84
C GLN A 64 4.59 18.66 -1.09
N ASP A 65 4.77 18.40 0.22
CA ASP A 65 5.72 19.13 1.05
C ASP A 65 7.06 18.40 1.27
N ALA A 66 7.12 17.07 1.11
CA ALA A 66 8.33 16.29 1.43
C ALA A 66 9.17 15.85 0.21
N GLY A 67 8.65 16.01 -1.02
CA GLY A 67 9.37 15.72 -2.26
C GLY A 67 9.71 14.25 -2.51
N GLY A 68 9.02 13.31 -1.84
CA GLY A 68 9.21 11.86 -2.00
C GLY A 68 7.94 11.20 -2.52
N SER A 69 8.06 10.45 -3.62
CA SER A 69 6.91 9.85 -4.28
C SER A 69 6.30 8.73 -3.43
N VAL A 70 5.00 8.48 -3.57
CA VAL A 70 4.31 7.26 -3.06
C VAL A 70 5.08 5.97 -3.41
N HIS A 71 5.79 5.97 -4.53
CA HIS A 71 6.64 4.87 -4.96
C HIS A 71 7.89 4.68 -4.08
N ASP A 72 8.51 5.77 -3.62
CA ASP A 72 9.68 5.73 -2.73
C ASP A 72 9.28 5.21 -1.34
N HIS A 73 8.10 5.62 -0.86
CA HIS A 73 7.56 5.13 0.41
C HIS A 73 7.23 3.64 0.34
N ALA A 74 6.49 3.22 -0.69
CA ALA A 74 6.16 1.81 -0.90
C ALA A 74 7.40 0.92 -1.02
N ARG A 75 8.45 1.44 -1.68
CA ARG A 75 9.74 0.76 -1.76
C ARG A 75 10.41 0.65 -0.39
N ALA A 76 10.49 1.74 0.37
CA ALA A 76 11.08 1.72 1.71
C ALA A 76 10.37 0.74 2.65
N VAL A 77 9.04 0.67 2.58
CA VAL A 77 8.25 -0.29 3.36
C VAL A 77 8.52 -1.74 2.92
N ALA A 78 8.60 -1.99 1.61
CA ALA A 78 8.91 -3.32 1.09
C ALA A 78 10.33 -3.79 1.44
N GLU A 79 11.31 -2.88 1.44
CA GLU A 79 12.72 -3.17 1.73
C GLU A 79 13.00 -3.32 3.24
N HIS A 80 12.31 -2.56 4.09
CA HIS A 80 12.56 -2.57 5.54
C HIS A 80 11.65 -3.50 6.34
N GLY A 81 10.52 -3.94 5.77
CA GLY A 81 9.50 -4.69 6.51
C GLY A 81 8.84 -3.85 7.60
N VAL A 82 7.57 -4.14 7.88
CA VAL A 82 6.84 -3.53 9.01
C VAL A 82 7.21 -4.24 10.30
#